data_AF-A0A2P6RQM8-F1
#
_entry.id   AF-A0A2P6RQM8-F1
#
_cell.length_a   1.000
_cell.length_b   1.000
_cell.length_c   1.000
_cell.angle_alpha   90.00
_cell.angle_beta   90.00
_cell.angle_gamma   90.00
#
_symmetry.space_group_name_H-M   'P 1'
#
loop_
_entity.id
_entity.type
_entity.pdbx_description
1 polymer ?
#
loop_
_entity_poly.entity_id
_entity_poly.type
_entity_poly.pdbx_seq_one_letter_code
_entity_poly.pdbx_strand_id
1 'polypeptide(L)' 'MFLMSRKIKSLGVKMVLSGEGSDEIFGGYLYFHKAPNKEDFTKKHARRLKLYICRTV' A
#
# COMPACT_ATOMS: atom_id res chain seq x y z
N MET A 1 2.68 9.56 8.31
CA MET A 1 2.82 10.94 7.79
C MET A 1 2.41 11.97 8.86
N PHE A 2 3.38 12.59 9.57
CA PHE A 2 3.12 13.37 10.81
C PHE A 2 3.12 14.90 10.64
N LEU A 3 4.10 15.48 9.93
CA LEU A 3 4.17 16.95 9.76
C LEU A 3 3.07 17.49 8.86
N MET A 4 2.75 16.76 7.77
CA MET A 4 1.69 17.15 6.84
C MET A 4 0.29 17.06 7.47
N SER A 5 0.03 16.02 8.28
CA SER A 5 -1.25 15.90 9.00
C SER A 5 -1.46 17.02 10.02
N ARG A 6 -0.40 17.50 10.70
CA ARG A 6 -0.48 18.69 11.55
C ARG A 6 -0.88 19.95 10.77
N LYS A 7 -0.29 20.18 9.60
CA LYS A 7 -0.63 21.34 8.76
C LYS A 7 -2.07 21.25 8.23
N ILE A 8 -2.50 20.08 7.75
CA ILE A 8 -3.87 19.85 7.27
C ILE A 8 -4.89 20.06 8.39
N LYS A 9 -4.60 19.57 9.60
CA LYS A 9 -5.46 19.78 10.78
C LYS A 9 -5.57 21.27 11.15
N SER A 10 -4.49 22.04 11.02
CA SER A 10 -4.52 23.50 11.27
C SER A 10 -5.34 24.29 10.24
N LEU A 11 -5.56 23.72 9.04
CA LEU A 11 -6.43 24.28 8.01
C LEU A 11 -7.92 23.93 8.22
N GLY A 12 -8.25 23.20 9.29
CA GLY A 12 -9.63 22.83 9.63
C GLY A 12 -10.17 21.58 8.93
N VAL A 13 -9.35 20.88 8.13
CA VAL A 13 -9.75 19.64 7.45
C VAL A 13 -9.75 18.47 8.44
N LYS A 14 -10.89 17.81 8.58
CA LYS A 14 -11.12 16.76 9.59
C LYS A 14 -10.86 15.33 9.09
N MET A 15 -10.87 15.11 7.78
CA MET A 15 -10.74 13.78 7.19
C MET A 15 -9.99 13.88 5.86
N VAL A 16 -9.10 12.92 5.62
CA VAL A 16 -8.32 12.80 4.38
C VAL A 16 -8.33 11.33 3.99
N LEU A 17 -8.62 11.05 2.72
CA LEU A 17 -8.50 9.72 2.15
C LEU A 17 -7.07 9.51 1.68
N SER A 18 -6.50 8.36 2.05
CA SER A 18 -5.18 7.91 1.62
C SER A 18 -5.33 6.77 0.62
N GLY A 19 -4.48 6.75 -0.40
CA GLY A 19 -4.39 5.64 -1.37
C GLY A 19 -3.46 4.51 -0.93
N GLU A 20 -3.10 4.45 0.35
CA GLU A 20 -2.31 3.35 0.91
C GLU A 20 -2.98 2.00 0.64
N GLY A 21 -2.18 0.98 0.25
CA GLY A 21 -2.69 -0.34 -0.12
C GLY A 21 -2.87 -0.58 -1.63
N SER A 22 -2.85 0.48 -2.45
CA SER A 22 -3.03 0.34 -3.91
C SER A 22 -1.91 -0.49 -4.55
N ASP A 23 -0.66 -0.28 -4.15
CA ASP A 23 0.49 -1.00 -4.69
C ASP A 23 0.48 -2.48 -4.30
N GLU A 24 -0.04 -2.81 -3.11
CA GLU A 24 -0.23 -4.18 -2.64
C GLU A 24 -1.36 -4.89 -3.38
N ILE A 25 -2.41 -4.19 -3.79
CA ILE A 25 -3.53 -4.78 -4.54
C ILE A 25 -3.13 -5.01 -6.01
N PHE A 26 -2.54 -4.01 -6.65
CA PHE A 26 -2.26 -4.04 -8.08
C PHE A 26 -0.84 -4.48 -8.45
N GLY A 27 0.03 -4.68 -7.47
CA GLY A 27 1.42 -5.07 -7.71
C GLY A 27 2.25 -3.91 -8.26
N GLY A 28 1.97 -2.68 -7.80
CA GLY A 28 2.57 -1.44 -8.32
C GLY A 28 4.05 -1.24 -7.93
N TYR A 29 4.57 -2.03 -6.99
CA TYR A 29 5.96 -1.90 -6.60
C TYR A 29 6.94 -2.37 -7.69
N LEU A 30 8.04 -1.64 -7.84
CA LEU A 30 9.07 -1.88 -8.86
C LEU A 30 9.68 -3.29 -8.83
N TYR A 31 9.68 -3.96 -7.67
CA TYR A 31 10.20 -5.33 -7.55
C TYR A 31 9.29 -6.38 -8.18
N PHE A 32 8.02 -6.06 -8.44
CA PHE A 32 7.11 -6.94 -9.17
C PHE A 32 7.45 -7.00 -10.66
N HIS A 33 7.98 -5.92 -11.24
CA HIS A 33 8.48 -5.90 -12.61
C HIS A 33 9.75 -6.74 -12.81
N LYS A 34 10.50 -7.03 -11.74
CA LYS A 34 11.71 -7.86 -11.77
C LYS A 34 11.44 -9.34 -11.45
N ALA A 35 10.18 -9.76 -11.36
CA ALA A 35 9.84 -11.15 -11.10
C ALA A 35 10.23 -12.02 -12.32
N PRO A 36 11.07 -13.06 -12.15
CA PRO A 36 11.58 -13.85 -13.26
C PRO A 36 10.52 -14.74 -13.92
N ASN A 37 9.42 -15.03 -13.23
CA ASN A 37 8.34 -15.88 -13.73
C ASN A 37 6.97 -15.47 -13.16
N LYS A 38 5.88 -15.68 -13.92
CA LYS A 38 4.52 -15.27 -13.51
C LYS A 38 4.01 -15.97 -12.26
N GLU A 39 4.40 -17.23 -12.03
CA GLU A 39 3.99 -17.99 -10.84
C GLU A 39 4.62 -17.45 -9.55
N ASP A 40 5.89 -17.03 -9.63
CA ASP A 40 6.60 -16.39 -8.51
C ASP A 40 6.03 -15.02 -8.20
N PHE A 41 5.60 -14.27 -9.22
CA PHE A 41 4.86 -13.03 -9.05
C PHE A 41 3.57 -13.27 -8.27
N THR A 42 2.72 -14.19 -8.73
CA THR A 42 1.41 -14.46 -8.09
C THR A 42 1.55 -14.93 -6.64
N LYS A 43 2.52 -15.81 -6.35
CA LYS A 43 2.76 -16.29 -4.97
C LYS A 43 3.25 -15.17 -4.04
N LYS A 44 4.19 -14.34 -4.50
CA LYS A 44 4.71 -13.21 -3.70
C LYS A 44 3.65 -12.13 -3.51
N HIS A 45 2.86 -11.85 -4.53
CA HIS A 45 1.75 -10.90 -4.50
C HIS A 45 0.68 -11.33 -3.50
N ALA A 46 0.18 -12.57 -3.62
CA ALA A 46 -0.81 -13.12 -2.71
C ALA A 46 -0.34 -13.16 -1.24
N ARG A 47 0.96 -13.46 -1.00
CA ARG A 47 1.54 -13.42 0.34
C ARG A 47 1.60 -11.99 0.90
N ARG A 48 1.94 -10.99 0.08
CA ARG A 48 2.01 -9.58 0.50
C ARG A 48 0.62 -9.02 0.79
N LEU A 49 -0.36 -9.28 -0.06
CA LEU A 49 -1.78 -9.02 0.20
C LEU A 49 -2.24 -9.67 1.51
N LYS A 50 -1.89 -10.96 1.65
CA LYS A 50 -1.86 -11.76 2.88
C LYS A 50 -1.57 -10.95 4.14
N LEU A 51 -0.33 -10.46 4.16
CA LEU A 51 0.26 -9.73 5.28
C LEU A 51 -0.34 -8.35 5.48
N TYR A 52 -0.66 -7.63 4.40
CA TYR A 52 -1.21 -6.27 4.50
C TYR A 52 -2.60 -6.31 5.15
N ILE A 53 -3.47 -7.20 4.67
CA ILE A 53 -4.82 -7.39 5.22
C ILE A 53 -4.72 -7.81 6.69
N CYS A 54 -3.90 -8.82 7.02
CA CYS A 54 -3.76 -9.31 8.40
C CYS A 54 -3.11 -8.31 9.37
N ARG A 55 -2.52 -7.22 8.89
CA ARG A 55 -1.95 -6.14 9.73
C ARG A 55 -2.91 -4.99 9.96
N THR A 56 -3.96 -4.88 9.16
CA THR A 56 -4.90 -3.77 9.18
C THR A 56 -6.25 -4.11 9.82
N VAL A 57 -6.55 -5.40 10.03
CA VAL A 57 -7.57 -5.92 10.96
C VAL A 57 -6.93 -6.37 12.26
#